data_AF-A0A5R8NGA5-F1
#
_entry.id   AF-A0A5R8NGA5-F1
#
_cell.length_a   1.000
_cell.length_b   1.000
_cell.length_c   1.000
_cell.angle_alpha   90.00
_cell.angle_beta   90.00
_cell.angle_gamma   90.00
#
_symmetry.space_group_name_H-M   'P 1'
#
loop_
_entity.id
_entity.type
_entity.pdbx_description
1 polymer ?
#
loop_
_entity_poly.entity_id
_entity_poly.type
_entity_poly.pdbx_seq_one_letter_code
_entity_poly.pdbx_strand_id
1 'polypeptide(L)'
;MRTAIVTDPPRADGGQVAELAAYGVATVHEALGRTGHLGPQLRPTHLGSRIGGTAVTVLCWPGDNLTLHAAVEQCRPGAGFRACEPRPRKGLDRYGLRAKLTELGVTYVTAEEYGL
;
A
#
# COMPACT_ATOMS: atom_id res chain seq x y z
N MET A 1 -20.54 7.71 0.70
CA MET A 1 -19.39 6.78 0.82
C MET A 1 -18.89 6.83 2.24
N ARG A 2 -18.70 5.68 2.90
CA ARG A 2 -18.12 5.62 4.24
C ARG A 2 -16.60 5.76 4.13
N THR A 3 -16.01 6.78 4.75
CA THR A 3 -14.54 6.90 4.80
C THR A 3 -14.01 5.92 5.84
N ALA A 4 -13.31 4.89 5.37
CA ALA A 4 -12.82 3.81 6.21
C ALA A 4 -11.32 3.55 5.97
N ILE A 5 -10.61 3.24 7.05
CA ILE A 5 -9.27 2.68 7.02
C ILE A 5 -9.41 1.19 7.32
N VAL A 6 -9.12 0.37 6.31
CA VAL A 6 -9.09 -1.09 6.47
C VAL A 6 -7.76 -1.49 7.11
N THR A 7 -7.84 -2.18 8.23
CA THR A 7 -6.70 -2.68 8.99
C THR A 7 -6.43 -4.14 8.65
N ASP A 8 -5.14 -4.44 8.55
CA ASP A 8 -4.63 -5.76 8.16
C ASP A 8 -5.22 -6.34 6.86
N PRO A 9 -5.10 -5.64 5.72
CA PRO A 9 -5.62 -6.13 4.45
C PRO A 9 -4.90 -7.43 4.01
N PRO A 10 -5.57 -8.28 3.19
CA PRO A 10 -4.99 -9.50 2.66
C PRO A 10 -3.64 -9.26 1.97
N ARG A 11 -2.70 -10.20 2.12
CA ARG A 11 -1.35 -10.10 1.57
C ARG A 11 -0.99 -11.31 0.74
N ALA A 12 -0.30 -11.05 -0.36
CA ALA A 12 0.31 -12.11 -1.16
C ALA A 12 1.48 -12.74 -0.40
N ASP A 13 1.80 -14.00 -0.74
CA ASP A 13 2.97 -14.66 -0.19
C ASP A 13 4.24 -13.88 -0.52
N GLY A 14 5.09 -13.69 0.48
CA GLY A 14 6.31 -12.91 0.34
C GLY A 14 7.31 -13.53 -0.64
N GLY A 15 7.43 -14.87 -0.65
CA GLY A 15 8.33 -15.58 -1.55
C GLY A 15 7.91 -15.38 -3.01
N GLN A 16 6.63 -15.56 -3.30
CA GLN A 16 6.07 -15.32 -4.63
C GLN A 16 6.25 -13.86 -5.09
N VAL A 17 6.03 -12.89 -4.20
CA VAL A 17 6.23 -11.47 -4.50
C VAL A 17 7.70 -11.18 -4.84
N ALA A 18 8.65 -11.73 -4.07
CA ALA A 18 10.07 -11.54 -4.31
C ALA A 18 10.52 -12.16 -5.65
N GLU A 19 9.98 -13.34 -5.99
CA GLU A 19 10.25 -14.01 -7.25
C GLU A 19 9.73 -13.19 -8.45
N LEU A 20 8.47 -12.74 -8.40
CA LEU A 20 7.89 -11.87 -9.43
C LEU A 20 8.65 -10.56 -9.60
N ALA A 21 9.13 -9.97 -8.50
CA ALA A 21 9.95 -8.76 -8.54
C ALA A 21 11.27 -8.97 -9.31
N ALA A 22 11.85 -10.18 -9.24
CA ALA A 22 13.10 -10.52 -9.94
C ALA A 22 12.91 -10.67 -11.45
N TYR A 23 11.78 -11.22 -11.91
CA TYR A 23 11.49 -11.38 -13.35
C TYR A 23 11.25 -10.04 -14.08
N GLY A 24 10.78 -9.03 -13.37
CA GLY A 24 10.50 -7.69 -13.90
C GLY A 24 9.18 -7.57 -14.66
N VAL A 25 8.76 -6.32 -14.90
CA VAL A 25 7.41 -5.98 -15.37
C VAL A 25 7.08 -6.60 -16.75
N ALA A 26 8.01 -6.59 -17.71
CA ALA A 26 7.75 -7.10 -19.06
C ALA A 26 7.47 -8.61 -19.06
N THR A 27 8.33 -9.40 -18.40
CA THR A 27 8.17 -10.85 -18.29
C THR A 27 6.88 -11.23 -17.57
N VAL A 28 6.61 -10.57 -16.43
CA VAL A 28 5.37 -10.82 -15.67
C VAL A 28 4.14 -10.44 -16.49
N HIS A 29 4.17 -9.33 -17.23
CA HIS A 29 3.06 -8.92 -18.09
C HIS A 29 2.75 -9.93 -19.20
N GLU A 30 3.77 -10.45 -19.89
CA GLU A 30 3.58 -11.50 -20.90
C GLU A 30 3.02 -12.79 -20.27
N ALA A 31 3.55 -13.20 -19.10
CA ALA A 31 3.06 -14.37 -18.38
C ALA A 31 1.60 -14.23 -17.91
N LEU A 32 1.14 -13.01 -17.61
CA LEU A 32 -0.25 -12.69 -17.29
C LEU A 32 -1.16 -12.57 -18.53
N GLY A 33 -0.71 -13.00 -19.71
CA GLY A 33 -1.49 -12.91 -20.95
C GLY A 33 -1.70 -11.46 -21.41
N ARG A 34 -0.72 -10.59 -21.14
CA ARG A 34 -0.74 -9.16 -21.49
C ARG A 34 -1.87 -8.37 -20.83
N THR A 35 -2.15 -8.67 -19.56
CA THR A 35 -3.12 -7.94 -18.74
C THR A 35 -2.44 -7.22 -17.56
N GLY A 36 -3.18 -6.34 -16.87
CA GLY A 36 -2.72 -5.69 -15.63
C GLY A 36 -1.66 -4.59 -15.77
N HIS A 37 -1.30 -4.18 -17.00
CA HIS A 37 -0.38 -3.06 -17.22
C HIS A 37 -1.07 -1.71 -16.96
N LEU A 38 -0.46 -0.85 -16.14
CA LEU A 38 -1.01 0.46 -15.76
C LEU A 38 -0.84 1.55 -16.84
N GLY A 39 -0.15 1.26 -17.93
CA GLY A 39 0.08 2.19 -19.03
C GLY A 39 1.39 2.99 -18.91
N PRO A 40 1.85 3.60 -20.03
CA PRO A 40 3.13 4.30 -20.11
C PRO A 40 3.15 5.69 -19.43
N GLN A 41 2.03 6.17 -18.91
CA GLN A 41 1.91 7.48 -18.25
C GLN A 41 2.61 7.50 -16.90
N LEU A 42 2.74 6.34 -16.23
CA LEU A 42 3.51 6.21 -15.00
C LEU A 42 4.99 6.01 -15.34
N ARG A 43 5.83 6.98 -14.96
CA ARG A 43 7.28 6.97 -15.20
C ARG A 43 8.04 6.89 -13.87
N PRO A 44 9.09 6.06 -13.78
CA PRO A 44 9.94 6.04 -12.60
C PRO A 44 10.68 7.36 -12.47
N THR A 45 10.73 7.92 -11.26
CA THR A 45 11.55 9.09 -10.95
C THR A 45 13.02 8.72 -10.72
N HIS A 46 13.31 7.46 -10.42
CA HIS A 46 14.66 6.93 -10.21
C HIS A 46 14.93 5.76 -11.16
N LEU A 47 16.00 5.88 -11.96
CA LEU A 47 16.37 4.89 -12.98
C LEU A 47 17.12 3.71 -12.36
N GLY A 48 16.94 2.51 -12.93
CA GLY A 48 17.67 1.30 -12.50
C GLY A 48 17.09 0.59 -11.27
N SER A 49 16.14 1.20 -10.56
CA SER A 49 15.43 0.53 -9.46
C SER A 49 14.28 -0.35 -9.96
N ARG A 50 14.07 -1.47 -9.27
CA ARG A 50 12.91 -2.36 -9.43
C ARG A 50 12.39 -2.76 -8.06
N ILE A 51 11.08 -2.80 -7.92
CA ILE A 51 10.39 -3.18 -6.69
C ILE A 51 9.19 -4.08 -7.02
N GLY A 52 8.86 -4.97 -6.10
CA GLY A 52 7.61 -5.73 -6.08
C GLY A 52 7.10 -5.81 -4.65
N GLY A 53 5.78 -5.81 -4.48
CA GLY A 53 5.15 -5.74 -3.16
C GLY A 53 3.65 -5.95 -3.24
N THR A 54 3.03 -6.31 -2.11
CA THR A 54 1.58 -6.25 -1.96
C THR A 54 1.13 -4.79 -1.91
N ALA A 55 0.16 -4.42 -2.75
CA ALA A 55 -0.40 -3.08 -2.78
C ALA A 55 -1.23 -2.78 -1.52
N VAL A 56 -1.00 -1.62 -0.90
CA VAL A 56 -1.95 -0.98 0.02
C VAL A 56 -2.61 0.16 -0.75
N THR A 57 -3.92 0.08 -0.94
CA THR A 57 -4.65 1.05 -1.74
C THR A 57 -5.13 2.22 -0.89
N VAL A 58 -5.17 3.40 -1.48
CA VAL A 58 -5.65 4.61 -0.83
C VAL A 58 -6.46 5.43 -1.83
N LEU A 59 -7.57 5.99 -1.35
CA LEU A 59 -8.32 7.01 -2.05
C LEU A 59 -8.28 8.30 -1.22
N CYS A 60 -7.85 9.39 -1.84
CA CYS A 60 -7.69 10.69 -1.20
C CYS A 60 -8.48 11.75 -1.98
N TRP A 61 -8.95 12.78 -1.28
CA TRP A 61 -9.44 13.98 -1.94
C TRP A 61 -8.28 14.81 -2.51
N PRO A 62 -8.48 15.56 -3.62
CA PRO A 62 -7.47 16.47 -4.13
C PRO A 62 -7.03 17.49 -3.07
N GLY A 63 -5.72 17.62 -2.88
CA GLY A 63 -5.15 18.54 -1.88
C GLY A 63 -5.14 18.02 -0.43
N ASP A 64 -5.63 16.81 -0.17
CA ASP A 64 -5.61 16.15 1.14
C ASP A 64 -4.71 14.90 1.09
N ASN A 65 -3.80 14.78 2.06
CA ASN A 65 -2.88 13.64 2.19
C ASN A 65 -3.04 12.86 3.52
N LEU A 66 -4.04 13.17 4.33
CA LEU A 66 -4.23 12.52 5.64
C LEU A 66 -4.43 11.00 5.51
N THR A 67 -5.22 10.57 4.54
CA THR A 67 -5.44 9.14 4.27
C THR A 67 -4.19 8.45 3.71
N LEU A 68 -3.27 9.18 3.07
CA LEU A 68 -1.97 8.64 2.63
C LEU A 68 -1.06 8.36 3.83
N HIS A 69 -1.04 9.26 4.83
CA HIS A 69 -0.34 8.99 6.10
C HIS A 69 -0.91 7.77 6.82
N ALA A 70 -2.24 7.62 6.81
CA ALA A 70 -2.88 6.44 7.38
C ALA A 70 -2.54 5.15 6.63
N ALA A 71 -2.47 5.19 5.29
CA ALA A 71 -2.10 4.05 4.46
C ALA A 71 -0.65 3.59 4.72
N VAL A 72 0.28 4.53 4.92
CA VAL A 72 1.68 4.19 5.27
C VAL A 72 1.77 3.41 6.57
N GLU A 73 0.90 3.68 7.55
CA GLU A 73 0.84 2.89 8.79
C GLU A 73 0.32 1.46 8.57
N GLN A 74 -0.48 1.22 7.52
CA GLN A 74 -0.94 -0.12 7.16
C GLN A 74 0.10 -0.91 6.33
N CYS A 75 1.18 -0.25 5.87
CA CYS A 75 2.26 -0.94 5.18
C CYS A 75 3.04 -1.83 6.16
N ARG A 76 3.45 -3.01 5.67
CA ARG A 76 4.40 -3.89 6.35
C ARG A 76 5.66 -4.00 5.48
N PRO A 77 6.82 -4.32 6.07
CA PRO A 77 8.01 -4.65 5.29
C PRO A 77 7.70 -5.77 4.30
N GLY A 78 8.11 -5.60 3.05
CA GLY A 78 7.97 -6.64 2.02
C GLY A 78 9.03 -7.72 2.16
N ALA A 79 8.77 -8.90 1.60
CA ALA A 79 9.80 -9.92 1.43
C ALA A 79 10.92 -9.39 0.51
N GLY A 80 12.14 -9.32 1.03
CA GLY A 80 13.31 -8.79 0.32
C GLY A 80 13.60 -7.30 0.55
N PHE A 81 12.65 -6.50 1.03
CA PHE A 81 12.89 -5.10 1.42
C PHE A 81 12.92 -4.98 2.94
N ARG A 82 14.12 -5.11 3.51
CA ARG A 82 14.35 -4.90 4.95
C ARG A 82 14.42 -3.40 5.24
N ALA A 83 13.31 -2.68 5.08
CA ALA A 83 13.19 -1.32 5.58
C ALA A 83 11.92 -1.17 6.43
N CYS A 84 12.10 -0.51 7.57
CA CYS A 84 11.24 -0.42 8.74
C CYS A 84 11.14 -1.73 9.54
N GLU A 85 11.84 -1.79 10.67
CA GLU A 85 11.28 -2.52 11.81
C GLU A 85 9.81 -2.10 11.98
N PRO A 86 8.89 -3.02 12.29
CA PRO A 86 7.51 -2.66 12.63
C PRO A 86 7.54 -1.82 13.89
N ARG A 87 7.71 -0.50 13.72
CA ARG A 87 7.58 0.43 14.84
C ARG A 87 6.12 0.42 15.25
N PRO A 88 5.82 0.25 16.54
CA PRO A 88 4.44 0.30 17.00
C PRO A 88 3.86 1.66 16.61
N ARG A 89 2.77 1.64 15.84
CA ARG A 89 1.71 2.66 15.70
C ARG A 89 2.08 4.07 16.20
N LYS A 90 3.09 4.73 15.63
CA LYS A 90 3.58 6.03 16.14
C LYS A 90 3.49 7.16 15.12
N GLY A 91 3.33 6.85 13.83
CA GLY A 91 3.35 7.85 12.76
C GLY A 91 2.20 8.86 12.88
N LEU A 92 0.96 8.38 12.91
CA LEU A 92 -0.21 9.23 13.08
C LEU A 92 -0.27 9.88 14.46
N ASP A 93 0.10 9.12 15.51
CA ASP A 93 -0.02 9.57 16.89
C ASP A 93 1.01 10.68 17.24
N ARG A 94 2.21 10.64 16.66
CA ARG A 94 3.24 11.68 16.85
C ARG A 94 2.78 13.07 16.42
N TYR A 95 1.95 13.16 15.39
CA TYR A 95 1.46 14.41 14.83
C TYR A 95 -0.02 14.67 15.16
N GLY A 96 -0.62 13.88 16.05
CA GLY A 96 -2.04 14.02 16.42
C GLY A 96 -3.02 13.71 15.28
N LEU A 97 -2.55 13.11 14.19
CA LEU A 97 -3.37 12.87 12.99
C LEU A 97 -4.45 11.81 13.22
N ARG A 98 -4.24 10.88 14.16
CA ARG A 98 -5.27 9.88 14.49
C ARG A 98 -6.52 10.54 15.08
N ALA A 99 -6.35 11.47 16.01
CA ALA A 99 -7.47 12.24 16.55
C ALA A 99 -8.16 13.05 15.44
N LYS A 100 -7.38 13.64 14.52
CA LYS A 100 -7.94 14.37 13.39
C LYS A 100 -8.75 13.50 12.44
N LEU A 101 -8.29 12.28 12.15
CA LEU A 101 -9.02 11.32 11.33
C LEU A 101 -10.37 10.95 11.98
N THR A 102 -10.38 10.73 13.30
CA THR A 102 -11.63 10.47 14.04
C THR A 102 -12.57 11.68 14.01
N GLU A 103 -12.06 12.89 14.18
CA GLU A 103 -12.85 14.13 14.08
C GLU A 103 -13.49 14.30 12.69
N LEU A 104 -12.76 13.90 11.64
CA LEU A 104 -13.24 13.91 10.25
C LEU A 104 -14.18 12.73 9.92
N GLY A 105 -14.57 11.92 10.91
CA GLY A 105 -15.50 10.81 10.74
C GLY A 105 -14.91 9.57 10.07
N VAL A 106 -13.57 9.45 10.03
CA VAL A 106 -12.90 8.26 9.49
C VAL A 106 -13.01 7.11 10.48
N THR A 107 -13.45 5.95 10.00
CA THR A 107 -13.61 4.75 10.81
C THR A 107 -12.53 3.72 10.53
N TYR A 108 -12.04 3.02 11.55
CA TYR A 108 -11.17 1.86 11.37
C TYR A 108 -12.03 0.60 11.32
N VAL A 109 -11.78 -0.26 10.34
CA VAL A 109 -12.45 -1.55 10.16
C VAL A 109 -11.42 -2.63 9.86
N THR A 110 -11.73 -3.87 10.16
CA THR A 110 -10.93 -5.03 9.73
C THR A 110 -11.18 -5.35 8.26
N ALA A 111 -10.30 -6.14 7.64
CA ALA A 111 -10.52 -6.65 6.28
C ALA A 111 -11.85 -7.41 6.17
N GLU A 112 -12.16 -8.26 7.14
CA GLU A 112 -13.40 -9.04 7.20
C GLU A 112 -14.65 -8.13 7.25
N GLU A 113 -14.66 -7.12 8.13
CA GLU A 113 -15.77 -6.15 8.23
C GLU A 113 -15.95 -5.31 6.94
N TYR A 114 -14.88 -5.15 6.16
CA TYR A 114 -14.92 -4.44 4.88
C TYR A 114 -15.30 -5.35 3.69
N GLY A 115 -15.31 -6.68 3.89
CA GLY A 115 -15.60 -7.66 2.85
C GLY A 115 -14.40 -8.04 1.97
N LEU A 116 -13.19 -8.02 2.54
CA LEU A 116 -11.94 -8.46 1.90
C LEU A 116 -11.42 -9.78 2.49
#